data_AF-A0A424WCN3-F1
#
_entry.id   AF-A0A424WCN3-F1
#
_cell.length_a   1.000
_cell.length_b   1.000
_cell.length_c   1.000
_cell.angle_alpha   90.00
_cell.angle_beta   90.00
_cell.angle_gamma   90.00
#
_symmetry.space_group_name_H-M   'P 1'
#
loop_
_entity.id
_entity.type
_entity.pdbx_description
1 polymer ?
#
loop_
_entity_poly.entity_id
_entity_poly.type
_entity_poly.pdbx_seq_one_letter_code
_entity_poly.pdbx_strand_id
1 'polypeptide(L)'
;MVHGLYRPVWAQARLADGRRVSVIAFVAETTHPQYRATDELNAVAADVAMASGPLGSNREYLTRLDDALARWGIHDPHVSDLVQRVKVRVW
;
A
#
# COMPACT_ATOMS: atom_id res chain seq x y z
N MET A 1 -10.47 3.20 -9.41
CA MET A 1 -9.99 2.04 -10.17
C MET A 1 -9.96 2.42 -11.64
N VAL A 2 -8.78 2.68 -12.21
CA VAL A 2 -8.66 3.23 -13.58
C VAL A 2 -8.27 2.14 -14.60
N HIS A 3 -7.58 1.09 -14.16
CA HIS A 3 -6.97 0.10 -15.07
C HIS A 3 -7.45 -1.35 -14.87
N GLY A 4 -8.48 -1.60 -14.06
CA GLY A 4 -8.99 -2.97 -13.84
C GLY A 4 -8.14 -3.88 -12.94
N LEU A 5 -7.01 -3.38 -12.39
CA LEU A 5 -6.11 -4.15 -11.52
C LEU A 5 -6.76 -4.70 -10.24
N TYR A 6 -7.82 -4.06 -9.74
CA TYR A 6 -8.43 -4.45 -8.47
C TYR A 6 -9.79 -5.13 -8.70
N ARG A 7 -10.02 -6.24 -8.01
CA ARG A 7 -11.31 -6.95 -7.98
C ARG A 7 -11.97 -6.82 -6.60
N PRO A 8 -13.31 -6.68 -6.54
CA PRO A 8 -14.03 -6.68 -5.26
C PRO A 8 -14.07 -8.09 -4.68
N VAL A 9 -13.87 -8.21 -3.37
CA VAL A 9 -14.06 -9.44 -2.60
C VAL A 9 -14.88 -9.16 -1.35
N TRP A 10 -15.74 -10.10 -0.97
CA TRP A 10 -16.38 -10.10 0.34
C TRP A 10 -15.40 -10.65 1.37
N ALA A 11 -15.16 -9.88 2.43
CA ALA A 11 -14.28 -10.25 3.52
C ALA A 11 -14.98 -10.09 4.87
N GLN A 12 -14.44 -10.73 5.91
CA GLN A 12 -14.89 -10.54 7.29
C GLN A 12 -13.93 -9.58 8.00
N ALA A 13 -14.45 -8.45 8.45
CA ALA A 13 -13.70 -7.49 9.26
C ALA A 13 -14.07 -7.61 10.73
N ARG A 14 -13.09 -7.45 11.61
CA ARG A 14 -13.31 -7.30 13.06
C ARG A 14 -13.29 -5.82 13.42
N LEU A 15 -14.38 -5.32 13.97
CA LEU A 15 -14.49 -3.95 14.45
C LEU A 15 -13.85 -3.80 15.84
N ALA A 16 -13.59 -2.56 16.25
CA ALA A 16 -12.99 -2.26 17.55
C ALA A 16 -13.86 -2.74 18.73
N ASP A 17 -15.18 -2.77 18.56
CA ASP A 17 -16.15 -3.29 19.55
C ASP A 17 -16.24 -4.83 19.58
N GLY A 18 -15.40 -5.52 18.81
CA GLY A 18 -15.35 -6.98 18.75
C GLY A 18 -16.32 -7.63 17.76
N ARG A 19 -17.26 -6.88 17.15
CA ARG A 19 -18.17 -7.43 16.15
C ARG A 19 -17.41 -7.88 14.90
N ARG A 20 -17.92 -8.94 14.27
CA ARG A 20 -17.52 -9.38 12.93
C ARG A 20 -18.59 -8.95 11.94
N VAL A 21 -18.18 -8.28 10.87
CA VAL A 21 -19.10 -7.77 9.83
C VAL A 21 -18.59 -8.13 8.44
N SER A 22 -19.52 -8.33 7.51
CA SER A 22 -19.19 -8.47 6.09
C SER A 22 -18.81 -7.11 5.52
N VAL A 23 -17.68 -7.05 4.82
CA VAL A 23 -17.19 -5.84 4.13
C VAL A 23 -16.83 -6.16 2.70
N ILE A 24 -16.84 -5.14 1.85
CA ILE A 24 -16.25 -5.22 0.50
C ILE A 24 -14.84 -4.66 0.59
N ALA A 25 -13.86 -5.45 0.14
CA ALA A 25 -12.48 -5.02 -0.04
C ALA A 25 -12.09 -5.11 -1.52
N PHE A 26 -11.25 -4.18 -1.99
CA PHE A 26 -10.69 -4.22 -3.34
C PHE A 26 -9.26 -4.74 -3.27
N VAL A 27 -9.01 -5.91 -3.84
CA VAL A 27 -7.70 -6.58 -3.79
C VAL A 27 -7.10 -6.63 -5.19
N ALA A 28 -5.77 -6.53 -5.28
CA ALA A 28 -5.06 -6.61 -6.55
C ALA A 28 -5.22 -8.01 -7.18
N GLU A 29 -5.49 -8.06 -8.47
CA GLU A 29 -5.49 -9.26 -9.30
C GLU A 29 -4.04 -9.63 -9.63
N THR A 30 -3.55 -10.74 -9.08
CA THR A 30 -2.14 -11.14 -9.20
C THR A 30 -1.76 -11.60 -10.61
N THR A 31 -2.76 -11.91 -11.44
CA THR A 31 -2.56 -12.27 -12.85
C THR A 31 -2.57 -11.07 -13.80
N HIS A 32 -2.85 -9.86 -13.29
CA HIS A 32 -2.95 -8.66 -14.12
C HIS A 32 -1.57 -8.21 -14.62
N PRO A 33 -1.41 -7.72 -15.87
CA PRO A 33 -0.11 -7.30 -16.41
C PRO A 33 0.61 -6.20 -15.63
N GLN A 34 -0.14 -5.41 -14.86
CA GLN A 34 0.40 -4.34 -14.01
C GLN A 34 0.67 -4.78 -12.56
N TYR A 35 0.38 -6.04 -12.22
CA TYR A 35 0.71 -6.58 -10.91
C TYR A 35 2.22 -6.81 -10.81
N ARG A 36 2.83 -6.23 -9.78
CA ARG A 36 4.24 -6.49 -9.47
C ARG A 36 4.32 -7.66 -8.50
N ALA A 37 4.91 -8.76 -8.93
CA ALA A 37 4.96 -10.00 -8.15
C ALA A 37 6.06 -10.07 -7.09
N THR A 38 7.05 -9.16 -7.11
CA THR A 38 8.12 -9.15 -6.10
C THR A 38 7.76 -8.24 -4.93
N ASP A 39 7.84 -8.80 -3.73
CA ASP A 39 7.66 -8.08 -2.47
C ASP A 39 9.01 -7.77 -1.79
N GLU A 40 10.12 -7.92 -2.53
CA GLU A 40 11.44 -7.58 -2.01
C GLU A 40 11.55 -6.09 -1.71
N LEU A 41 11.62 -5.74 -0.43
CA LEU A 41 11.60 -4.36 0.07
C LEU A 41 12.58 -3.41 -0.65
N ASN A 42 13.77 -3.89 -1.03
CA ASN A 42 14.76 -3.05 -1.73
C ASN A 42 14.35 -2.72 -3.17
N ALA A 43 13.73 -3.68 -3.87
CA ALA A 43 13.20 -3.49 -5.21
C ALA A 43 11.95 -2.60 -5.18
N VAL A 44 11.07 -2.81 -4.19
CA VAL A 44 9.90 -1.94 -3.94
C VAL A 44 10.34 -0.52 -3.63
N ALA A 45 11.31 -0.33 -2.74
CA ALA A 45 11.83 0.99 -2.40
C ALA A 45 12.48 1.71 -3.58
N ALA A 46 13.06 0.99 -4.54
CA ALA A 46 13.71 1.60 -5.71
C ALA A 46 12.66 2.22 -6.64
N ASP A 47 11.61 1.44 -6.95
CA ASP A 47 10.49 1.89 -7.77
C ASP A 47 9.74 3.04 -7.09
N VAL A 48 9.44 2.92 -5.78
CA VAL A 48 8.73 3.97 -5.03
C VAL A 48 9.53 5.27 -4.98
N ALA A 49 10.86 5.20 -4.88
CA ALA A 49 11.70 6.39 -4.84
C ALA A 49 11.71 7.16 -6.17
N MET A 50 11.48 6.50 -7.30
CA MET A 50 11.60 7.09 -8.64
C MET A 50 10.27 7.34 -9.34
N ALA A 51 9.22 6.58 -9.02
CA ALA A 51 7.95 6.64 -9.72
C ALA A 51 7.16 7.92 -9.39
N SER A 52 6.57 8.51 -10.43
CA SER A 52 5.66 9.67 -10.33
C SER A 52 4.58 9.59 -11.40
N GLY A 53 3.41 10.16 -11.11
CA GLY A 53 2.29 10.22 -12.05
C GLY A 53 1.45 11.49 -11.87
N PRO A 54 0.27 11.56 -12.50
CA PRO A 54 -0.58 12.76 -12.47
C PRO A 54 -1.03 13.21 -11.06
N LEU A 55 -0.96 12.32 -10.07
CA LEU A 55 -1.36 12.56 -8.68
C LEU A 55 -0.18 12.87 -7.75
N GLY A 56 1.04 12.98 -8.28
CA GLY A 56 2.27 13.21 -7.51
C GLY A 56 3.24 12.04 -7.52
N SER A 57 4.23 12.09 -6.62
CA SER A 57 5.26 11.05 -6.51
C SER A 57 4.78 9.85 -5.68
N ASN A 58 5.28 8.66 -5.99
CA ASN A 58 4.96 7.47 -5.21
C ASN A 58 5.54 7.52 -3.78
N ARG A 59 6.67 8.24 -3.60
CA ARG A 59 7.24 8.56 -2.27
C ARG A 59 6.26 9.35 -1.40
N GLU A 60 5.62 10.35 -1.98
CA GLU A 60 4.62 11.16 -1.27
C GLU A 60 3.40 10.32 -0.90
N TYR A 61 2.92 9.48 -1.82
CA TYR A 61 1.86 8.51 -1.53
C TYR A 61 2.20 7.61 -0.33
N LEU A 62 3.40 7.00 -0.34
CA LEU A 62 3.85 6.13 0.74
C LEU A 62 3.95 6.87 2.09
N THR A 63 4.47 8.10 2.09
CA THR A 63 4.60 8.88 3.33
C THR A 63 3.23 9.25 3.90
N ARG A 64 2.29 9.65 3.04
CA ARG A 64 0.90 9.94 3.46
C ARG A 64 0.18 8.70 3.99
N LEU A 65 0.49 7.52 3.45
CA LEU A 65 -0.04 6.25 3.96
C LEU A 65 0.46 5.98 5.38
N ASP A 66 1.78 6.08 5.61
CA ASP A 66 2.40 5.90 6.93
C ASP A 66 1.81 6.85 7.99
N ASP A 67 1.71 8.14 7.65
CA ASP A 67 1.09 9.15 8.53
C ASP A 67 -0.38 8.85 8.83
N ALA A 68 -1.13 8.37 7.83
CA ALA A 68 -2.54 8.02 8.00
C ALA A 68 -2.70 6.80 8.91
N LEU A 69 -1.89 5.75 8.72
CA LEU A 69 -1.92 4.56 9.56
C LEU A 69 -1.56 4.90 11.02
N ALA A 70 -0.50 5.70 11.22
CA ALA A 70 -0.09 6.16 12.54
C ALA A 70 -1.18 6.96 13.26
N ARG A 71 -1.86 7.88 12.56
CA ARG A 71 -3.00 8.65 13.11
C ARG A 71 -4.17 7.79 13.59
N TRP A 72 -4.38 6.63 12.97
CA TRP A 72 -5.43 5.69 13.35
C TRP A 72 -4.92 4.60 14.33
N GLY A 73 -3.68 4.69 14.79
CA GLY A 73 -3.07 3.70 15.68
C GLY A 73 -2.84 2.34 15.02
N ILE A 74 -2.75 2.29 13.68
CA ILE A 74 -2.50 1.07 12.92
C ILE A 74 -0.99 0.95 12.71
N HIS A 75 -0.38 -0.08 13.30
CA HIS A 75 1.02 -0.38 13.08
C HIS A 75 1.18 -1.36 11.91
N ASP A 76 1.86 -0.91 10.86
CA ASP A 76 2.24 -1.74 9.71
C ASP A 76 3.77 -1.70 9.53
N PRO A 77 4.50 -2.73 10.02
CA PRO A 77 5.97 -2.79 9.91
C PRO A 77 6.47 -2.73 8.47
N HIS A 78 5.72 -3.29 7.52
CA HIS A 78 6.12 -3.32 6.11
C HIS A 78 6.13 -1.90 5.52
N VAL A 79 5.07 -1.12 5.79
CA VAL A 79 4.98 0.27 5.35
C VAL A 79 6.08 1.11 6.00
N SER A 80 6.26 1.00 7.32
CA SER A 80 7.29 1.78 8.02
C SER A 80 8.70 1.46 7.55
N ASP A 81 9.02 0.18 7.30
CA ASP A 81 10.33 -0.24 6.77
C ASP A 81 10.56 0.30 5.37
N LEU A 82 9.52 0.28 4.53
CA LEU A 82 9.60 0.81 3.17
C LEU A 82 9.84 2.33 3.17
N VAL A 83 9.18 3.08 4.07
CA VAL A 83 9.42 4.52 4.25
C VAL A 83 10.87 4.79 4.60
N GLN A 84 11.45 4.05 5.55
CA GLN A 84 12.86 4.24 5.94
C GLN A 84 13.81 3.98 4.77
N ARG A 85 13.59 2.90 4.00
CA ARG A 85 14.42 2.56 2.83
C ARG A 85 14.33 3.60 1.71
N VAL A 86 13.17 4.23 1.53
CA VAL A 86 12.98 5.31 0.55
C VAL A 86 13.62 6.61 1.02
N LYS A 87 13.64 6.90 2.33
CA LYS A 87 14.27 8.10 2.92
C LYS A 87 15.80 8.06 2.86
N VAL A 88 16.42 6.91 3.11
CA VAL A 88 17.89 6.76 3.12
C VAL A 88 18.49 6.87 1.72
N ARG A 89 17.70 6.65 0.65
CA ARG A 89 18.12 6.88 -0.73
C ARG A 89 18.09 8.37 -1.08
N VAL A 90 19.20 9.05 -0.81
CA VAL A 90 19.53 10.35 -1.40
C VAL A 90 20.15 10.09 -2.78
N TRP A 91 19.60 10.71 -3.82
CA TRP A 91 20.19 10.74 -5.17
C TRP A 91 20.96 12.04 -5.35
#